data_AF-A0A3B5AXN2-F1
#
_entry.id   AF-A0A3B5AXN2-F1
#
_cell.length_a   1.000
_cell.length_b   1.000
_cell.length_c   1.000
_cell.angle_alpha   90.00
_cell.angle_beta   90.00
_cell.angle_gamma   90.00
#
_symmetry.space_group_name_H-M   'P 1'
#
loop_
_entity.id
_entity.type
_entity.pdbx_description
1 polymer ?
#
loop_
_entity_poly.entity_id
_entity_poly.type
_entity_poly.pdbx_seq_one_letter_code
_entity_poly.pdbx_strand_id
1 'polypeptide(L)'
;NPRCTGRTWRLHAGRSRVSSPGPCKENPFDRQPALTKSKTFQELSSSRGPAPGHGFPLIKRKVQTDQCVPTEDLQVQMRDVDQHLEALEQRGVELERNLRESKKEEEHMLTEWFCLVQERHVLTCRNTELVYLTKQQKLEDRQADVEYELRCLLNKPECDWTQEDRGREQQLMSELVAIIEQRNQIISCLDQDRQRYTRGEKHLQKEGLKELKKAKGKFNPTKVFKMLNHKTESSKDSTDKKN
;
A
#
# COMPACT_ATOMS: atom_id res chain seq x y z
N ASN A 1 -69.87 6.62 -35.57
CA ASN A 1 -70.98 5.67 -35.80
C ASN A 1 -70.84 5.15 -37.24
N PRO A 2 -70.82 3.84 -37.54
CA PRO A 2 -70.96 2.67 -36.68
C PRO A 2 -69.77 1.68 -36.74
N ARG A 3 -69.78 0.77 -35.75
CA ARG A 3 -69.04 -0.51 -35.71
C ARG A 3 -69.75 -1.54 -36.60
N CYS A 4 -68.99 -2.47 -37.17
CA CYS A 4 -69.45 -3.84 -37.53
C CYS A 4 -68.37 -4.82 -37.03
N THR A 5 -68.53 -5.43 -35.85
CA THR A 5 -69.12 -6.76 -35.59
C THR A 5 -68.40 -7.92 -36.28
N GLY A 6 -67.77 -8.77 -35.47
CA GLY A 6 -66.93 -9.89 -35.90
C GLY A 6 -67.65 -11.13 -36.40
N ARG A 7 -66.85 -12.18 -36.66
CA ARG A 7 -67.31 -13.56 -36.66
C ARG A 7 -66.13 -14.52 -36.46
N THR A 8 -66.26 -15.30 -35.39
CA THR A 8 -65.52 -16.53 -35.08
C THR A 8 -65.88 -17.67 -36.03
N TRP A 9 -64.93 -18.55 -36.34
CA TRP A 9 -65.19 -19.95 -36.65
C TRP A 9 -64.20 -20.87 -35.94
N ARG A 10 -64.77 -21.97 -35.42
CA ARG A 10 -64.20 -22.95 -34.49
C ARG A 10 -63.82 -24.23 -35.26
N LEU A 11 -62.64 -24.75 -34.93
CA LEU A 11 -62.07 -26.11 -34.98
C LEU A 11 -62.81 -27.27 -35.67
N HIS A 12 -62.05 -28.11 -36.39
CA HIS A 12 -61.72 -29.52 -36.07
C HIS A 12 -60.56 -29.98 -36.99
N ALA A 13 -59.37 -30.34 -36.46
CA ALA A 13 -58.93 -31.62 -35.88
C ALA A 13 -58.31 -32.60 -36.91
N GLY A 14 -57.00 -32.85 -36.77
CA GLY A 14 -56.24 -33.90 -37.44
C GLY A 14 -54.80 -33.94 -36.89
N ARG A 15 -54.41 -35.09 -36.33
CA ARG A 15 -53.35 -35.32 -35.32
C ARG A 15 -52.10 -35.92 -35.94
N SER A 16 -50.88 -35.53 -35.49
CA SER A 16 -49.80 -36.46 -35.06
C SER A 16 -48.49 -35.79 -34.60
N ARG A 17 -48.09 -36.18 -33.37
CA ARG A 17 -46.74 -36.41 -32.76
C ARG A 17 -45.71 -35.26 -32.60
N VAL A 18 -45.75 -34.67 -31.40
CA VAL A 18 -44.73 -34.59 -30.32
C VAL A 18 -43.23 -34.68 -30.70
N SER A 19 -42.48 -33.62 -30.36
CA SER A 19 -41.15 -33.70 -29.74
C SER A 19 -40.87 -32.42 -28.93
N SER A 20 -40.49 -32.58 -27.65
CA SER A 20 -40.17 -31.51 -26.69
C SER A 20 -38.72 -31.01 -26.87
N PRO A 21 -38.39 -29.74 -26.56
CA PRO A 21 -37.00 -29.33 -26.36
C PRO A 21 -36.57 -29.61 -24.92
N GLY A 22 -35.51 -30.42 -24.77
CA GLY A 22 -34.92 -30.77 -23.48
C GLY A 22 -34.06 -29.65 -22.85
N PRO A 23 -33.66 -29.81 -21.58
CA PRO A 23 -32.95 -28.80 -20.81
C PRO A 23 -31.49 -28.66 -21.23
N CYS A 24 -30.98 -27.44 -21.20
CA CYS A 24 -29.58 -27.10 -21.39
C CYS A 24 -28.72 -27.83 -20.34
N LYS A 25 -27.59 -28.37 -20.80
CA LYS A 25 -26.68 -29.25 -20.06
C LYS A 25 -26.06 -28.54 -18.84
N GLU A 26 -26.17 -29.16 -17.67
CA GLU A 26 -25.41 -28.80 -16.46
C GLU A 26 -23.91 -29.06 -16.65
N ASN A 27 -23.09 -28.22 -16.00
CA ASN A 27 -21.64 -28.25 -16.05
C ASN A 27 -21.08 -29.32 -15.07
N PRO A 28 -20.12 -30.19 -15.44
CA PRO A 28 -19.75 -31.37 -14.65
C PRO A 28 -18.91 -31.13 -13.37
N PHE A 29 -18.67 -29.87 -12.97
CA PHE A 29 -17.83 -29.54 -11.80
C PHE A 29 -18.61 -29.34 -10.49
N ASP A 30 -19.93 -29.38 -10.50
CA ASP A 30 -20.77 -29.09 -9.31
C ASP A 30 -21.05 -30.30 -8.39
N ARG A 31 -20.16 -31.30 -8.33
CA ARG A 31 -20.27 -32.35 -7.30
C ARG A 31 -19.30 -32.10 -6.14
N GLN A 32 -19.77 -31.38 -5.14
CA GLN A 32 -19.20 -31.40 -3.79
C GLN A 32 -20.03 -32.34 -2.87
N PRO A 33 -19.42 -33.12 -1.97
CA PRO A 33 -20.12 -34.11 -1.16
C PRO A 33 -20.95 -33.44 -0.06
N ALA A 34 -22.10 -34.03 0.25
CA ALA A 34 -22.99 -33.58 1.31
C ALA A 34 -22.30 -33.62 2.69
N LEU A 35 -21.95 -32.45 3.22
CA LEU A 35 -21.59 -32.28 4.62
C LEU A 35 -22.84 -31.90 5.43
N THR A 36 -23.02 -32.59 6.55
CA THR A 36 -24.11 -32.46 7.49
C THR A 36 -24.16 -31.04 8.09
N LYS A 37 -25.34 -30.42 8.06
CA LYS A 37 -25.59 -29.04 8.49
C LYS A 37 -25.48 -28.90 10.02
N SER A 38 -24.48 -28.16 10.49
CA SER A 38 -24.47 -27.62 11.86
C SER A 38 -25.40 -26.41 11.97
N LYS A 39 -26.36 -26.48 12.90
CA LYS A 39 -27.33 -25.42 13.22
C LYS A 39 -26.67 -24.27 14.00
N THR A 40 -25.94 -23.35 13.37
CA THR A 40 -25.55 -22.07 14.02
C THR A 40 -25.23 -20.93 13.06
N PHE A 41 -25.93 -20.82 11.92
CA PHE A 41 -25.96 -19.58 11.15
C PHE A 41 -27.38 -19.06 11.14
N GLN A 42 -27.68 -18.15 12.09
CA GLN A 42 -28.79 -17.23 11.93
C GLN A 42 -28.47 -16.33 10.72
N GLU A 43 -28.94 -16.78 9.56
CA GLU A 43 -29.75 -16.01 8.62
C GLU A 43 -29.77 -14.49 8.82
N LEU A 44 -28.64 -13.83 8.53
CA LEU A 44 -28.65 -12.44 8.09
C LEU A 44 -29.04 -12.44 6.61
N SER A 45 -30.33 -12.60 6.33
CA SER A 45 -30.86 -12.29 5.00
C SER A 45 -30.59 -10.80 4.75
N SER A 46 -29.75 -10.52 3.75
CA SER A 46 -29.42 -9.17 3.33
C SER A 46 -30.70 -8.48 2.86
N SER A 47 -31.32 -7.69 3.74
CA SER A 47 -32.48 -6.84 3.47
C SER A 47 -32.17 -5.63 2.58
N ARG A 48 -30.99 -5.61 1.94
CA ARG A 48 -30.63 -4.58 0.98
C ARG A 48 -31.44 -4.81 -0.29
N GLY A 49 -32.32 -3.86 -0.60
CA GLY A 49 -32.99 -3.79 -1.90
C GLY A 49 -31.98 -3.75 -3.06
N PRO A 50 -32.44 -3.97 -4.30
CA PRO A 50 -31.57 -3.89 -5.48
C PRO A 50 -30.84 -2.54 -5.52
N ALA A 51 -29.59 -2.57 -5.98
CA ALA A 51 -28.80 -1.35 -6.14
C ALA A 51 -29.56 -0.34 -7.02
N PRO A 52 -29.47 0.96 -6.73
CA PRO A 52 -30.04 1.98 -7.60
C PRO A 52 -29.62 1.76 -9.06
N GLY A 53 -30.57 1.84 -9.98
CA GLY A 53 -30.30 1.66 -11.40
C GLY A 53 -29.51 2.83 -12.01
N HIS A 54 -29.26 2.73 -13.31
CA HIS A 54 -28.61 3.76 -14.11
C HIS A 54 -29.32 5.13 -13.99
N GLY A 55 -28.54 6.22 -14.03
CA GLY A 55 -29.03 7.60 -14.04
C GLY A 55 -29.18 8.25 -12.67
N PHE A 56 -28.84 7.55 -11.58
CA PHE A 56 -28.77 8.18 -10.26
C PHE A 56 -27.53 9.10 -10.16
N PRO A 57 -27.62 10.27 -9.50
CA PRO A 57 -26.47 11.15 -9.29
C PRO A 57 -25.36 10.46 -8.49
N LEU A 58 -24.16 10.43 -9.07
CA LEU A 58 -22.99 9.85 -8.41
C LEU A 58 -22.26 10.91 -7.58
N ILE A 59 -21.99 10.57 -6.32
CA ILE A 59 -21.20 11.38 -5.41
C ILE A 59 -19.81 10.74 -5.28
N LYS A 60 -18.76 11.54 -5.48
CA LYS A 60 -17.38 11.14 -5.17
C LYS A 60 -17.22 11.04 -3.66
N ARG A 61 -16.67 9.93 -3.17
CA ARG A 61 -16.38 9.80 -1.73
C ARG A 61 -15.26 10.77 -1.34
N LYS A 62 -15.35 11.33 -0.14
CA LYS A 62 -14.22 12.02 0.47
C LYS A 62 -13.25 10.96 0.99
N VAL A 63 -11.96 11.13 0.72
CA VAL A 63 -10.92 10.31 1.35
C VAL A 63 -10.85 10.75 2.81
N GLN A 64 -11.43 9.95 3.69
CA GLN A 64 -11.32 10.10 5.14
C GLN A 64 -10.64 8.83 5.65
N THR A 65 -9.33 8.90 5.83
CA THR A 65 -8.56 7.82 6.46
C THR A 65 -8.38 8.21 7.93
N ASP A 66 -8.46 7.25 8.85
CA ASP A 66 -8.34 7.49 10.31
C ASP A 66 -6.99 8.12 10.74
N GLN A 67 -6.05 8.25 9.80
CA GLN A 67 -4.73 8.87 9.95
C GLN A 67 -4.54 10.12 9.07
N CYS A 68 -5.63 10.82 8.71
CA CYS A 68 -5.56 12.05 7.91
C CYS A 68 -4.85 13.20 8.65
N VAL A 69 -3.52 13.16 8.68
CA VAL A 69 -2.70 14.37 8.85
C VAL A 69 -2.83 15.17 7.55
N PRO A 70 -3.20 16.46 7.59
CA PRO A 70 -3.25 17.32 6.41
C PRO A 70 -1.94 17.29 5.61
N THR A 71 -2.03 17.41 4.28
CA THR A 71 -0.83 17.40 3.43
C THR A 71 0.09 18.56 3.78
N GLU A 72 -0.49 19.71 4.14
CA GLU A 72 0.25 20.90 4.60
C GLU A 72 1.08 20.59 5.85
N ASP A 73 0.50 19.86 6.80
CA ASP A 73 1.17 19.48 8.05
C ASP A 73 2.31 18.49 7.80
N LEU A 74 2.15 17.55 6.85
CA LEU A 74 3.22 16.64 6.44
C LEU A 74 4.38 17.42 5.79
N GLN A 75 4.08 18.41 4.94
CA GLN A 75 5.10 19.24 4.31
C GLN A 75 5.87 20.10 5.31
N VAL A 76 5.18 20.65 6.32
CA VAL A 76 5.83 21.36 7.43
C VAL A 76 6.79 20.42 8.16
N GLN A 77 6.31 19.24 8.57
CA GLN A 77 7.14 18.26 9.27
C GLN A 77 8.36 17.81 8.45
N MET A 78 8.21 17.64 7.13
CA MET A 78 9.35 17.30 6.26
C MET A 78 10.40 18.42 6.27
N ARG A 79 9.98 19.69 6.13
CA ARG A 79 10.92 20.83 6.20
C ARG A 79 11.61 20.93 7.54
N ASP A 80 10.90 20.66 8.64
CA ASP A 80 11.48 20.70 9.98
C ASP A 80 12.52 19.58 10.16
N VAL A 81 12.25 18.39 9.63
CA VAL A 81 13.22 17.28 9.64
C VAL A 81 14.45 17.61 8.79
N ASP A 82 14.27 18.20 7.61
CA ASP A 82 15.38 18.59 6.73
C ASP A 82 16.27 19.66 7.39
N GLN A 83 15.68 20.67 8.03
CA GLN A 83 16.42 21.69 8.79
C GLN A 83 17.20 21.08 9.96
N HIS A 84 16.62 20.13 10.69
CA HIS A 84 17.33 19.43 11.75
C HIS A 84 18.49 18.58 11.21
N LEU A 85 18.31 17.90 10.07
CA LEU A 85 19.38 17.14 9.44
C LEU A 85 20.55 18.03 9.02
N GLU A 86 20.27 19.23 8.47
CA GLU A 86 21.31 20.22 8.12
C GLU A 86 22.06 20.72 9.37
N ALA A 87 21.34 21.00 10.47
CA ALA A 87 21.96 21.40 11.73
C ALA A 87 22.85 20.29 12.31
N LEU A 88 22.43 19.03 12.23
CA LEU A 88 23.25 17.89 12.66
C LEU A 88 24.49 17.70 11.78
N GLU A 89 24.39 17.97 10.47
CA GLU A 89 25.54 17.92 9.58
C GLU A 89 26.59 18.98 9.98
N GLN A 90 26.17 20.22 10.21
CA GLN A 90 27.06 21.29 10.68
C GLN A 90 27.73 20.93 12.02
N ARG A 91 26.94 20.46 12.99
CA ARG A 91 27.45 19.99 14.29
C ARG A 91 28.44 18.83 14.12
N GLY A 92 28.17 17.92 13.19
CA GLY A 92 29.02 16.78 12.90
C GLY A 92 30.37 17.19 12.32
N VAL A 93 30.38 18.17 11.42
CA VAL A 93 31.61 18.76 10.87
C VAL A 93 32.46 19.41 11.97
N GLU A 94 31.82 20.19 12.86
CA GLU A 94 32.53 20.82 13.98
C GLU A 94 33.09 19.80 14.97
N LEU A 95 32.32 18.78 15.33
CA LEU A 95 32.76 17.69 16.21
C LEU A 95 33.93 16.91 15.61
N GLU A 96 33.91 16.67 14.30
CA GLU A 96 34.99 15.99 13.58
C GLU A 96 36.27 16.82 13.58
N ARG A 97 36.17 18.13 13.31
CA ARG A 97 37.29 19.06 13.41
C ARG A 97 37.90 19.03 14.81
N ASN A 98 37.08 19.13 15.84
CA ASN A 98 37.54 19.13 17.24
C ASN A 98 38.23 17.80 17.63
N LEU A 99 37.74 16.66 17.13
CA LEU A 99 38.37 15.34 17.32
C LEU A 99 39.75 15.24 16.67
N ARG A 100 40.00 15.96 15.56
CA ARG A 100 41.33 16.02 14.92
C ARG A 100 42.30 16.91 15.68
N GLU A 101 41.80 18.00 16.24
CA GLU A 101 42.60 19.04 16.87
C GLU A 101 42.90 18.77 18.35
N SER A 102 41.99 18.09 19.08
CA SER A 102 42.10 17.84 20.52
C SER A 102 42.37 16.37 20.86
N LYS A 103 43.35 16.13 21.74
CA LYS A 103 43.58 14.83 22.41
C LYS A 103 42.97 14.76 23.81
N LYS A 104 42.43 15.87 24.33
CA LYS A 104 41.76 15.93 25.63
C LYS A 104 40.25 15.84 25.38
N GLU A 105 39.52 15.15 26.26
CA GLU A 105 38.06 14.94 26.15
C GLU A 105 37.61 14.05 24.99
N GLU A 106 38.50 13.25 24.43
CA GLU A 106 38.21 12.32 23.32
C GLU A 106 37.02 11.38 23.62
N GLU A 107 36.97 10.80 24.82
CA GLU A 107 35.85 9.92 25.24
C GLU A 107 34.50 10.65 25.27
N HIS A 108 34.48 11.93 25.66
CA HIS A 108 33.27 12.74 25.65
C HIS A 108 32.83 13.05 24.22
N MET A 109 33.74 13.51 23.37
CA MET A 109 33.45 13.81 21.96
C MET A 109 32.99 12.57 21.18
N LEU A 110 33.52 11.38 21.50
CA LEU A 110 33.05 10.13 20.92
C LEU A 110 31.62 9.78 21.36
N THR A 111 31.29 10.07 22.62
CA THR A 111 29.92 9.89 23.12
C THR A 111 28.95 10.82 22.39
N GLU A 112 29.33 12.10 22.22
CA GLU A 112 28.56 13.06 21.43
C GLU A 112 28.41 12.61 19.96
N TRP A 113 29.47 12.04 19.38
CA TRP A 113 29.43 11.51 18.01
C TRP A 113 28.41 10.37 17.87
N PHE A 114 28.37 9.44 18.83
CA PHE A 114 27.37 8.37 18.84
C PHE A 114 25.95 8.92 18.96
N CYS A 115 25.73 9.90 19.84
CA CYS A 115 24.43 10.57 19.97
C CYS A 115 24.03 11.23 18.65
N LEU A 116 24.93 11.96 18.01
CA LEU A 116 24.70 12.63 16.74
C LEU A 116 24.32 11.63 15.63
N VAL A 117 25.05 10.52 15.52
CA VAL A 117 24.74 9.49 14.51
C VAL A 117 23.39 8.82 14.78
N GLN A 118 23.07 8.55 16.04
CA GLN A 118 21.77 8.00 16.42
C GLN A 118 20.64 8.98 16.09
N GLU A 119 20.80 10.25 16.43
CA GLU A 119 19.82 11.30 16.17
C GLU A 119 19.58 11.48 14.66
N ARG A 120 20.66 11.55 13.86
CA ARG A 120 20.57 11.58 12.40
C ARG A 120 19.79 10.38 11.86
N HIS A 121 20.06 9.18 12.37
CA HIS A 121 19.36 7.97 11.94
C HIS A 121 17.87 8.02 12.26
N VAL A 122 17.48 8.47 13.46
CA VAL A 122 16.06 8.66 13.84
C VAL A 122 15.38 9.67 12.90
N LEU A 123 16.03 10.80 12.62
CA LEU A 123 15.49 11.80 11.70
C LEU A 123 15.38 11.29 10.26
N THR A 124 16.36 10.52 9.77
CA THR A 124 16.27 9.88 8.45
C THR A 124 15.10 8.90 8.38
N CYS A 125 14.89 8.08 9.41
CA CYS A 125 13.72 7.20 9.49
C CYS A 125 12.41 7.99 9.52
N ARG A 126 12.36 9.11 10.24
CA ARG A 126 11.19 9.99 10.25
C ARG A 126 10.94 10.62 8.87
N ASN A 127 11.99 11.02 8.17
CA ASN A 127 11.87 11.59 6.82
C ASN A 127 11.29 10.55 5.84
N THR A 128 11.81 9.32 5.84
CA THR A 128 11.29 8.26 4.95
C THR A 128 9.84 7.92 5.27
N GLU A 129 9.46 7.88 6.55
CA GLU A 129 8.08 7.70 6.98
C GLU A 129 7.17 8.82 6.43
N LEU A 130 7.56 10.09 6.56
CA LEU A 130 6.80 11.24 6.05
C LEU A 130 6.64 11.19 4.51
N VAL A 131 7.69 10.79 3.79
CA VAL A 131 7.64 10.58 2.34
C VAL A 131 6.63 9.49 1.98
N TYR A 132 6.63 8.38 2.70
CA TYR A 132 5.68 7.29 2.47
C TYR A 132 4.24 7.67 2.80
N LEU A 133 4.00 8.41 3.88
CA LEU A 133 2.67 8.95 4.22
C LEU A 133 2.15 9.89 3.13
N THR A 134 3.00 10.80 2.64
CA THR A 134 2.65 11.71 1.54
C THR A 134 2.31 10.94 0.26
N LYS A 135 3.08 9.89 -0.06
CA LYS A 135 2.82 9.05 -1.22
C LYS A 135 1.51 8.26 -1.06
N GLN A 136 1.25 7.73 0.13
CA GLN A 136 0.02 7.02 0.45
C GLN A 136 -1.21 7.91 0.25
N GLN A 137 -1.17 9.16 0.75
CA GLN A 137 -2.29 10.09 0.59
C GLN A 137 -2.61 10.37 -0.89
N LYS A 138 -1.58 10.62 -1.70
CA LYS A 138 -1.74 10.81 -3.15
C LYS A 138 -2.37 9.59 -3.84
N LEU A 139 -1.99 8.38 -3.41
CA LEU A 139 -2.57 7.15 -3.93
C LEU A 139 -4.02 6.98 -3.52
N GLU A 140 -4.39 7.33 -2.30
CA GLU A 140 -5.77 7.25 -1.81
C GLU A 140 -6.69 8.26 -2.51
N ASP A 141 -6.21 9.49 -2.75
CA ASP A 141 -6.89 10.50 -3.55
C ASP A 141 -7.11 10.03 -4.98
N ARG A 142 -6.05 9.53 -5.61
CA ARG A 142 -6.13 8.98 -6.97
C ARG A 142 -7.06 7.77 -7.04
N GLN A 143 -7.04 6.90 -6.03
CA GLN A 143 -7.97 5.77 -5.95
C GLN A 143 -9.43 6.26 -5.94
N ALA A 144 -9.73 7.32 -5.17
CA ALA A 144 -11.07 7.88 -5.13
C ALA A 144 -11.49 8.53 -6.45
N ASP A 145 -10.56 9.12 -7.22
CA ASP A 145 -10.80 9.59 -8.59
C ASP A 145 -11.14 8.44 -9.53
N VAL A 146 -10.27 7.43 -9.60
CA VAL A 146 -10.43 6.28 -10.50
C VAL A 146 -11.72 5.51 -10.21
N GLU A 147 -12.04 5.28 -8.93
CA GLU A 147 -13.31 4.65 -8.53
C GLU A 147 -14.53 5.49 -8.90
N TYR A 148 -14.43 6.82 -8.85
CA TYR A 148 -15.52 7.70 -9.25
C TYR A 148 -15.73 7.66 -10.77
N GLU A 149 -14.65 7.77 -11.54
CA GLU A 149 -14.69 7.65 -13.01
C GLU A 149 -15.27 6.30 -13.43
N LEU A 150 -14.83 5.22 -12.80
CA LEU A 150 -15.36 3.88 -13.07
C LEU A 150 -16.87 3.82 -12.77
N ARG A 151 -17.33 4.34 -11.63
CA ARG A 151 -18.76 4.40 -11.32
C ARG A 151 -19.54 5.24 -12.33
N CYS A 152 -18.98 6.34 -12.82
CA CYS A 152 -19.60 7.16 -13.86
C CYS A 152 -19.80 6.38 -15.16
N LEU A 153 -18.80 5.60 -15.57
CA LEU A 153 -18.87 4.74 -16.74
C LEU A 153 -19.92 3.62 -16.57
N LEU A 154 -19.93 2.96 -15.41
CA LEU A 154 -20.89 1.91 -15.07
C LEU A 154 -22.33 2.44 -14.85
N ASN A 155 -22.52 3.75 -14.72
CA ASN A 155 -23.86 4.36 -14.61
C ASN A 155 -24.61 4.38 -15.94
N LYS A 156 -23.98 3.97 -17.03
CA LYS A 156 -24.55 3.77 -18.34
C LYS A 156 -24.83 2.27 -18.56
N PRO A 157 -25.99 1.88 -19.10
CA PRO A 157 -26.26 0.48 -19.37
C PRO A 157 -25.25 -0.11 -20.37
N GLU A 158 -24.83 -1.35 -20.14
CA GLU A 158 -23.76 -2.01 -20.92
C GLU A 158 -24.10 -2.13 -22.41
N CYS A 159 -25.39 -2.22 -22.75
CA CYS A 159 -25.84 -2.23 -24.15
C CYS A 159 -25.46 -0.97 -24.92
N ASP A 160 -25.25 0.15 -24.21
CA ASP A 160 -24.93 1.43 -24.81
C ASP A 160 -23.41 1.68 -24.86
N TRP A 161 -22.58 0.80 -24.27
CA TRP A 161 -21.13 1.00 -24.18
C TRP A 161 -20.47 0.95 -25.55
N THR A 162 -19.63 1.95 -25.82
CA THR A 162 -18.77 1.97 -27.01
C THR A 162 -17.51 1.13 -26.78
N GLN A 163 -16.72 0.95 -27.84
CA GLN A 163 -15.41 0.29 -27.71
C GLN A 163 -14.44 1.12 -26.86
N GLU A 164 -14.56 2.45 -26.93
CA GLU A 164 -13.82 3.38 -26.09
C GLU A 164 -14.21 3.25 -24.62
N ASP A 165 -15.51 3.10 -24.31
CA ASP A 165 -15.98 2.86 -22.94
C ASP A 165 -15.35 1.58 -22.35
N ARG A 166 -15.34 0.48 -23.12
CA ARG A 166 -14.70 -0.79 -22.73
C ARG A 166 -13.19 -0.63 -22.51
N GLY A 167 -12.52 0.10 -23.41
CA GLY A 167 -11.10 0.38 -23.28
C GLY A 167 -10.80 1.23 -22.04
N ARG A 168 -11.66 2.21 -21.73
CA ARG A 168 -11.52 3.06 -20.55
C ARG A 168 -11.75 2.29 -19.25
N GLU A 169 -12.75 1.42 -19.22
CA GLU A 169 -13.00 0.52 -18.09
C GLU A 169 -11.76 -0.33 -17.78
N GLN A 170 -11.18 -0.98 -18.79
CA GLN A 170 -10.01 -1.81 -18.62
C GLN A 170 -8.79 -1.01 -18.10
N GLN A 171 -8.61 0.22 -18.60
CA GLN A 171 -7.57 1.13 -18.11
C GLN A 171 -7.78 1.51 -16.63
N LEU A 172 -9.00 1.90 -16.25
CA LEU A 172 -9.34 2.26 -14.87
C LEU A 172 -9.14 1.07 -13.92
N MET A 173 -9.56 -0.13 -14.34
CA MET A 173 -9.36 -1.36 -13.56
C MET A 173 -7.87 -1.69 -13.38
N SER A 174 -7.08 -1.57 -14.46
CA SER A 174 -5.63 -1.78 -14.38
C SER A 174 -4.96 -0.76 -13.46
N GLU A 175 -5.41 0.49 -13.51
CA GLU A 175 -4.92 1.56 -12.66
C GLU A 175 -5.27 1.34 -11.17
N LEU A 176 -6.48 0.88 -10.85
CA LEU A 176 -6.84 0.50 -9.47
C LEU A 176 -5.93 -0.60 -8.92
N VAL A 177 -5.65 -1.63 -9.71
CA VAL A 177 -4.72 -2.70 -9.32
C VAL A 177 -3.33 -2.12 -9.06
N ALA A 178 -2.81 -1.30 -9.97
CA ALA A 178 -1.50 -0.66 -9.81
C ALA A 178 -1.43 0.22 -8.56
N ILE A 179 -2.49 0.98 -8.24
CA ILE A 179 -2.57 1.78 -7.02
C ILE A 179 -2.51 0.90 -5.78
N ILE A 180 -3.28 -0.20 -5.74
CA ILE A 180 -3.29 -1.15 -4.62
C ILE A 180 -1.90 -1.78 -4.44
N GLU A 181 -1.26 -2.20 -5.54
CA GLU A 181 0.11 -2.73 -5.52
C GLU A 181 1.12 -1.71 -4.98
N GLN A 182 1.01 -0.44 -5.39
CA GLN A 182 1.88 0.62 -4.89
C GLN A 182 1.67 0.90 -3.40
N ARG A 183 0.43 0.86 -2.90
CA ARG A 183 0.13 0.96 -1.45
C ARG A 183 0.70 -0.24 -0.68
N ASN A 184 0.58 -1.45 -1.22
CA ASN A 184 1.18 -2.66 -0.65
C ASN A 184 2.72 -2.58 -0.61
N GLN A 185 3.34 -1.98 -1.63
CA GLN A 185 4.78 -1.74 -1.66
C GLN A 185 5.21 -0.77 -0.54
N ILE A 186 4.42 0.28 -0.26
CA ILE A 186 4.68 1.21 0.85
C ILE A 186 4.67 0.46 2.18
N ILE A 187 3.63 -0.35 2.43
CA ILE A 187 3.52 -1.15 3.66
C ILE A 187 4.74 -2.07 3.81
N SER A 188 5.08 -2.78 2.73
CA SER A 188 6.22 -3.70 2.72
C SER A 188 7.55 -2.99 3.00
N CYS A 189 7.75 -1.79 2.44
CA CYS A 189 8.94 -0.97 2.71
C CYS A 189 9.03 -0.54 4.17
N LEU A 190 7.94 -0.02 4.73
CA LEU A 190 7.89 0.40 6.15
C LEU A 190 8.14 -0.77 7.11
N ASP A 191 7.58 -1.95 6.82
CA ASP A 191 7.82 -3.15 7.61
C ASP A 191 9.28 -3.62 7.54
N GLN A 192 9.89 -3.58 6.35
CA GLN A 192 11.30 -3.90 6.18
C GLN A 192 12.20 -2.93 6.94
N ASP A 193 11.91 -1.63 6.88
CA ASP A 193 12.68 -0.62 7.59
C ASP A 193 12.55 -0.76 9.11
N ARG A 194 11.35 -1.06 9.62
CA ARG A 194 11.13 -1.39 11.05
C ARG A 194 11.96 -2.61 11.49
N GLN A 195 12.02 -3.65 10.66
CA GLN A 195 12.83 -4.84 10.96
C GLN A 195 14.34 -4.53 10.95
N ARG A 196 14.80 -3.73 9.97
CA ARG A 196 16.20 -3.28 9.88
C ARG A 196 16.59 -2.45 11.09
N TYR A 197 15.75 -1.50 11.52
CA TYR A 197 15.96 -0.70 12.72
C TYR A 197 16.11 -1.59 13.95
N THR A 198 15.13 -2.47 14.17
CA THR A 198 15.11 -3.38 15.34
C THR A 198 16.35 -4.29 15.37
N ARG A 199 16.79 -4.79 14.21
CA ARG A 199 18.01 -5.61 14.10
C ARG A 199 19.27 -4.78 14.32
N GLY A 200 19.30 -3.55 13.80
CA GLY A 200 20.39 -2.59 13.97
C GLY A 200 20.60 -2.22 15.44
N GLU A 201 19.54 -1.84 16.15
CA GLU A 201 19.63 -1.50 17.58
C GLU A 201 20.06 -2.68 18.44
N LYS A 202 19.53 -3.88 18.19
CA LYS A 202 19.96 -5.10 18.88
C LYS A 202 21.45 -5.40 18.63
N HIS A 203 21.97 -5.05 17.46
CA HIS A 203 23.38 -5.21 17.14
C HIS A 203 24.24 -4.18 17.89
N LEU A 204 23.87 -2.89 17.84
CA LEU A 204 24.56 -1.81 18.54
C LEU A 204 24.56 -2.04 20.06
N GLN A 205 23.45 -2.49 20.65
CA GLN A 205 23.42 -2.86 22.07
C GLN A 205 24.37 -4.02 22.40
N LYS A 206 24.41 -5.06 21.55
CA LYS A 206 25.31 -6.21 21.76
C LYS A 206 26.78 -5.82 21.60
N GLU A 207 27.10 -4.94 20.67
CA GLU A 207 28.48 -4.46 20.45
C GLU A 207 28.91 -3.45 21.51
N GLY A 208 28.06 -2.49 21.87
CA GLY A 208 28.30 -1.56 22.98
C GLY A 208 28.56 -2.29 24.29
N LEU A 209 27.79 -3.35 24.59
CA LEU A 209 28.00 -4.19 25.76
C LEU A 209 29.31 -5.02 25.70
N LYS A 210 29.79 -5.35 24.49
CA LYS A 210 31.07 -6.06 24.30
C LYS A 210 32.27 -5.12 24.43
N GLU A 211 32.19 -3.91 23.90
CA GLU A 211 33.24 -2.90 24.04
C GLU A 211 33.36 -2.43 25.49
N LEU A 212 32.25 -2.25 26.22
CA LEU A 212 32.29 -1.97 27.66
C LEU A 212 32.95 -3.11 28.47
N LYS A 213 32.81 -4.36 28.02
CA LYS A 213 33.51 -5.53 28.61
C LYS A 213 34.98 -5.63 28.21
N LYS A 214 35.40 -5.02 27.10
CA LYS A 214 36.79 -4.99 26.60
C LYS A 214 37.58 -3.76 27.01
N ALA A 215 36.93 -2.72 27.53
CA ALA A 215 37.53 -1.46 28.02
C ALA A 215 38.55 -1.62 29.17
N LYS A 216 38.94 -2.85 29.53
CA LYS A 216 40.22 -3.12 30.22
C LYS A 216 41.45 -2.92 29.33
N GLY A 217 41.30 -2.60 28.04
CA GLY A 217 42.40 -2.31 27.11
C GLY A 217 42.08 -1.17 26.13
N LYS A 218 43.08 -0.31 25.91
CA LYS A 218 43.13 0.89 25.04
C LYS A 218 42.08 0.89 23.91
N PHE A 219 41.03 1.68 24.12
CA PHE A 219 39.99 1.99 23.13
C PHE A 219 40.61 2.74 21.94
N ASN A 220 40.19 2.41 20.71
CA ASN A 220 40.82 2.91 19.49
C ASN A 220 39.77 3.54 18.55
N PRO A 221 39.52 4.86 18.65
CA PRO A 221 38.36 5.54 18.05
C PRO A 221 38.27 5.45 16.54
N THR A 222 39.41 5.37 15.85
CA THR A 222 39.46 5.24 14.39
C THR A 222 38.81 3.95 13.88
N LYS A 223 38.77 2.88 14.70
CA LYS A 223 38.05 1.64 14.33
C LYS A 223 36.54 1.80 14.45
N VAL A 224 36.08 2.62 15.38
CA VAL A 224 34.67 2.84 15.69
C VAL A 224 34.03 3.69 14.60
N PHE A 225 34.70 4.78 14.21
CA PHE A 225 34.35 5.60 13.04
C PHE A 225 34.25 4.77 11.76
N LYS A 226 35.21 3.87 11.54
CA LYS A 226 35.19 2.94 10.41
C LYS A 226 33.99 2.01 10.46
N MET A 227 33.78 1.29 11.57
CA MET A 227 32.65 0.36 11.74
C MET A 227 31.27 1.01 11.55
N LEU A 228 31.12 2.27 11.97
CA LEU A 228 29.86 2.99 11.87
C LEU A 228 29.58 3.51 10.44
N ASN A 229 30.63 3.76 9.65
CA ASN A 229 30.53 4.24 8.27
C ASN A 229 30.46 3.12 7.21
N HIS A 230 30.82 1.87 7.51
CA HIS A 230 30.88 0.77 6.52
C HIS A 230 29.54 0.16 6.09
N LYS A 231 28.40 0.81 6.33
CA LYS A 231 27.08 0.21 6.02
C LYS A 231 26.41 0.72 4.74
N THR A 232 27.13 1.48 3.91
CA THR A 232 26.62 1.98 2.62
C THR A 232 27.14 1.24 1.38
N GLU A 233 28.15 0.36 1.48
CA GLU A 233 28.78 -0.25 0.29
C GLU A 233 28.93 -1.79 0.31
N SER A 234 27.94 -2.56 0.78
CA SER A 234 27.98 -4.03 0.64
C SER A 234 26.82 -4.64 -0.15
N SER A 235 26.15 -3.87 -1.01
CA SER A 235 25.14 -4.40 -1.92
C SER A 235 25.32 -3.86 -3.34
N LYS A 236 26.48 -4.15 -3.92
CA LYS A 236 26.74 -4.13 -5.36
C LYS A 236 27.98 -4.99 -5.62
N ASP A 237 27.78 -6.30 -5.66
CA ASP A 237 28.43 -7.17 -6.64
C ASP A 237 27.90 -8.61 -6.49
N SER A 238 27.11 -9.06 -7.46
CA SER A 238 27.15 -10.44 -7.99
C SER A 238 25.95 -10.66 -8.92
N THR A 239 26.08 -10.29 -10.18
CA THR A 239 25.40 -10.97 -11.30
C THR A 239 26.20 -10.69 -12.56
N ASP A 240 27.39 -11.29 -12.63
CA ASP A 240 27.98 -11.65 -13.92
C ASP A 240 29.03 -12.75 -13.74
N LYS A 241 28.55 -14.00 -13.77
CA LYS A 241 29.24 -15.17 -14.34
C LYS A 241 28.42 -16.43 -14.13
N LYS A 242 27.69 -16.84 -15.17
CA LYS A 242 27.76 -18.23 -15.65
C LYS A 242 27.14 -18.34 -17.05
N ASN A 243 27.98 -18.89 -17.94
CA ASN A 243 27.73 -19.51 -19.25
C ASN A 243 26.29 -19.64 -19.73
#